data_AF-A0A645BNT3-F1
#
_entry.id   AF-A0A645BNT3-F1
#
_cell.length_a   1.000
_cell.length_b   1.000
_cell.length_c   1.000
_cell.angle_alpha   90.00
_cell.angle_beta   90.00
_cell.angle_gamma   90.00
#
_symmetry.space_group_name_H-M   'P 1'
#
loop_
_entity.id
_entity.type
_entity.pdbx_description
1 polymer ?
#
loop_
_entity_poly.entity_id
_entity_poly.type
_entity_poly.pdbx_seq_one_letter_code
_entity_poly.pdbx_strand_id
1 'polypeptide(L)'
;MVKAADFKYDQQSEKILKTLKEAAEFEGYMDGASAEFKALESKLAHNLDKDLNHFSKDIKNMISIEIIKRYYYQRGAIIEQLKDDNGLQEAVKVLANQGKYKEMLTVAAKK
;
A
#
# COMPACT_ATOMS: atom_id res chain seq x y z
N MET A 1 -19.57 -4.74 -9.22
CA MET A 1 -19.01 -4.02 -10.39
C MET A 1 -17.53 -4.30 -10.68
N VAL A 2 -16.74 -5.01 -9.86
CA VAL A 2 -15.43 -5.55 -10.27
C VAL A 2 -15.42 -7.09 -10.24
N LYS A 3 -16.02 -7.67 -9.19
CA LYS A 3 -16.31 -9.12 -9.11
C LYS A 3 -17.13 -9.68 -10.27
N ALA A 4 -18.12 -8.93 -10.72
CA ALA A 4 -19.00 -9.35 -11.83
C ALA A 4 -18.26 -9.41 -13.17
N ALA A 5 -17.06 -8.83 -13.25
CA ALA A 5 -16.21 -8.85 -14.43
C ALA A 5 -15.11 -9.93 -14.34
N ASP A 6 -15.20 -10.88 -13.39
CA ASP A 6 -14.19 -11.91 -13.11
C ASP A 6 -12.76 -11.35 -13.02
N PHE A 7 -12.63 -10.20 -12.35
CA PHE A 7 -11.35 -9.53 -12.22
C PHE A 7 -10.35 -10.42 -11.47
N LYS A 8 -9.22 -10.70 -12.13
CA LYS A 8 -8.09 -11.43 -11.56
C LYS A 8 -6.89 -10.51 -11.47
N TYR A 9 -6.15 -10.66 -10.38
CA TYR A 9 -4.90 -9.95 -10.14
C TYR A 9 -3.82 -10.95 -9.73
N ASP A 10 -2.58 -10.48 -9.76
CA ASP A 10 -1.43 -11.36 -9.68
C ASP A 10 -1.17 -11.88 -8.26
N GLN A 11 -1.20 -13.19 -8.10
CA GLN A 11 -1.11 -13.89 -6.82
C GLN A 11 0.32 -14.35 -6.55
N GLN A 12 1.25 -13.40 -6.50
CA GLN A 12 2.68 -13.70 -6.41
C GLN A 12 3.05 -14.55 -5.19
N SER A 13 2.46 -14.26 -4.02
CA SER A 13 2.68 -15.07 -2.82
C SER A 13 2.19 -16.51 -2.96
N GLU A 14 1.07 -16.73 -3.66
CA GLU A 14 0.53 -18.09 -3.92
C GLU A 14 1.43 -18.86 -4.87
N LYS A 15 1.93 -18.21 -5.93
CA LYS A 15 2.91 -18.80 -6.86
C LYS A 15 4.19 -19.23 -6.15
N ILE A 16 4.75 -18.35 -5.31
CA ILE A 16 5.97 -18.64 -4.54
C ILE A 16 5.72 -19.78 -3.56
N LEU A 17 4.59 -19.78 -2.85
CA LEU A 17 4.24 -20.85 -1.92
C LEU A 17 4.13 -22.21 -2.64
N LYS A 18 3.52 -22.22 -3.83
CA LYS A 18 3.42 -23.42 -4.66
C LYS A 18 4.81 -23.96 -5.04
N THR A 19 5.71 -23.09 -5.50
CA THR A 19 7.09 -23.48 -5.82
C THR A 19 7.84 -24.03 -4.61
N LEU A 20 7.67 -23.40 -3.44
CA LEU A 20 8.27 -23.87 -2.19
C LEU A 20 7.74 -25.26 -1.80
N LYS A 21 6.43 -25.48 -1.97
CA LYS A 21 5.79 -26.77 -1.68
C LYS A 21 6.31 -27.87 -2.61
N GLU A 22 6.44 -27.60 -3.90
CA GLU A 22 6.99 -28.54 -4.88
C GLU A 22 8.45 -28.93 -4.54
N ALA A 23 9.27 -27.96 -4.10
CA ALA A 23 10.62 -28.23 -3.64
C ALA A 23 10.64 -29.08 -2.36
N ALA A 24 9.81 -28.75 -1.37
CA ALA A 24 9.70 -29.51 -0.12
C ALA A 24 9.17 -30.93 -0.33
N GLU A 25 8.27 -31.14 -1.28
CA GLU A 25 7.81 -32.46 -1.74
C GLU A 25 8.96 -33.28 -2.33
N PHE A 26 9.75 -32.67 -3.22
CA PHE A 26 10.93 -33.32 -3.82
C PHE A 26 12.01 -33.67 -2.80
N GLU A 27 12.24 -32.79 -1.82
CA GLU A 27 13.22 -32.96 -0.75
C GLU A 27 12.73 -33.89 0.38
N GLY A 28 11.45 -34.29 0.38
CA GLY A 28 10.87 -35.21 1.37
C GLY A 28 10.49 -34.58 2.71
N TYR A 29 10.32 -33.25 2.77
CA TYR A 29 9.97 -32.53 4.01
C TYR A 29 8.48 -32.56 4.37
N MET A 30 7.63 -33.15 3.52
CA MET A 30 6.18 -33.04 3.68
C MET A 30 5.62 -33.72 4.93
N ASP A 31 6.25 -34.79 5.41
CA ASP A 31 5.79 -35.52 6.60
C ASP A 31 5.77 -34.63 7.86
N GLY A 32 6.67 -33.63 7.93
CA GLY A 32 6.77 -32.69 9.04
C GLY A 32 6.19 -31.30 8.77
N ALA A 33 5.90 -30.94 7.51
CA ALA A 33 5.55 -29.57 7.11
C ALA A 33 4.15 -29.43 6.46
N SER A 34 3.44 -30.53 6.21
CA SER A 34 2.17 -30.51 5.48
C SER A 34 1.10 -29.63 6.14
N ALA A 35 1.06 -29.59 7.47
CA ALA A 35 0.08 -28.80 8.21
C ALA A 35 0.35 -27.29 8.05
N GLU A 36 1.62 -26.91 8.08
CA GLU A 36 2.11 -25.54 7.94
C GLU A 36 1.86 -25.02 6.52
N PHE A 37 2.13 -25.83 5.49
CA PHE A 37 1.79 -25.47 4.11
C PHE A 37 0.29 -25.22 3.94
N LYS A 38 -0.56 -26.10 4.46
CA LYS A 38 -2.01 -25.93 4.40
C LYS A 38 -2.49 -24.68 5.14
N ALA A 39 -1.88 -24.39 6.29
CA ALA A 39 -2.18 -23.17 7.05
C ALA A 39 -1.76 -21.90 6.29
N LEU A 40 -0.60 -21.92 5.63
CA LEU A 40 -0.12 -20.82 4.79
C LEU A 40 -0.99 -20.63 3.55
N GLU A 41 -1.35 -21.71 2.84
CA GLU A 41 -2.26 -21.69 1.69
C GLU A 41 -3.58 -21.00 2.08
N SER A 42 -4.18 -21.38 3.20
CA SER A 42 -5.43 -20.77 3.67
C SER A 42 -5.28 -19.29 4.05
N LYS A 43 -4.12 -18.87 4.58
CA LYS A 43 -3.89 -17.48 5.00
C LYS A 43 -3.52 -16.55 3.84
N LEU A 44 -2.85 -17.10 2.83
CA LEU A 44 -2.39 -16.40 1.64
C LEU A 44 -3.37 -16.51 0.46
N ALA A 45 -4.41 -17.33 0.60
CA ALA A 45 -5.53 -17.39 -0.32
C ALA A 45 -6.10 -15.98 -0.53
N HIS A 46 -6.26 -15.62 -1.79
CA HIS A 46 -6.76 -14.30 -2.14
C HIS A 46 -8.20 -14.12 -1.72
N ASN A 47 -8.47 -12.94 -1.18
CA ASN A 47 -9.82 -12.51 -0.87
C ASN A 47 -10.00 -11.11 -1.43
N LEU A 48 -10.52 -11.06 -2.66
CA LEU A 48 -10.74 -9.81 -3.39
C LEU A 48 -11.59 -8.81 -2.57
N ASP A 49 -12.56 -9.26 -1.77
CA ASP A 49 -13.32 -8.36 -0.90
C ASP A 49 -12.47 -7.73 0.18
N LYS A 50 -11.73 -8.58 0.90
CA LYS A 50 -10.86 -8.14 1.98
C LYS A 50 -9.85 -7.14 1.44
N ASP A 51 -9.25 -7.44 0.30
CA ASP A 51 -8.20 -6.61 -0.28
C ASP A 51 -8.76 -5.29 -0.83
N LEU A 52 -9.90 -5.32 -1.53
CA LEU A 52 -10.58 -4.09 -1.98
C LEU A 52 -11.01 -3.20 -0.81
N ASN A 53 -11.45 -3.80 0.30
CA ASN A 53 -11.82 -3.05 1.50
C ASN A 53 -10.57 -2.48 2.20
N HIS A 54 -9.54 -3.30 2.38
CA HIS A 54 -8.29 -2.90 3.04
C HIS A 54 -7.58 -1.77 2.30
N PHE A 55 -7.46 -1.88 0.97
CA PHE A 55 -6.83 -0.89 0.11
C PHE A 55 -7.81 0.15 -0.45
N SER A 56 -9.06 0.19 0.04
CA SER A 56 -10.10 1.06 -0.54
C SER A 56 -9.69 2.52 -0.59
N LYS A 57 -8.96 3.01 0.42
CA LYS A 57 -8.51 4.40 0.48
C LYS A 57 -7.55 4.70 -0.67
N ASP A 58 -6.50 3.90 -0.80
CA ASP A 58 -5.45 4.13 -1.79
C ASP A 58 -5.98 3.96 -3.22
N ILE A 59 -6.81 2.92 -3.45
CA ILE A 59 -7.46 2.68 -4.74
C ILE A 59 -8.32 3.89 -5.14
N LYS A 60 -9.15 4.40 -4.22
CA LYS A 60 -10.00 5.57 -4.48
C LYS A 60 -9.15 6.80 -4.77
N ASN A 61 -8.10 7.04 -3.99
CA ASN A 61 -7.21 8.18 -4.19
C ASN A 61 -6.53 8.15 -5.56
N MET A 62 -6.01 6.99 -5.97
CA MET A 62 -5.41 6.83 -7.31
C MET A 62 -6.43 7.09 -8.43
N ILE A 63 -7.63 6.54 -8.32
CA ILE A 63 -8.70 6.75 -9.31
C ILE A 63 -9.11 8.23 -9.36
N SER A 64 -9.28 8.88 -8.21
CA SER A 64 -9.62 10.30 -8.12
C SER A 64 -8.58 11.17 -8.81
N ILE A 65 -7.29 10.92 -8.59
CA ILE A 65 -6.18 11.64 -9.24
C ILE A 65 -6.29 11.48 -10.76
N GLU A 66 -6.51 10.26 -11.27
CA GLU A 66 -6.59 10.01 -12.71
C GLU A 66 -7.85 10.62 -13.35
N ILE A 67 -8.99 10.61 -12.65
CA ILE A 67 -10.21 11.31 -13.10
C ILE A 67 -9.93 12.81 -13.18
N ILE A 68 -9.42 13.41 -12.10
CA ILE A 68 -9.18 14.85 -12.05
C ILE A 68 -8.13 15.27 -13.08
N LYS A 69 -7.07 14.47 -13.28
CA LYS A 69 -6.06 14.71 -14.31
C LYS A 69 -6.65 14.78 -15.71
N ARG A 70 -7.68 13.98 -16.01
CA ARG A 70 -8.37 14.01 -17.32
C ARG A 70 -9.16 15.30 -17.55
N TYR A 71 -9.77 15.86 -16.53
CA TYR A 71 -10.64 17.04 -16.66
C TYR A 71 -9.95 18.37 -16.32
N TYR A 72 -8.93 18.35 -15.46
CA TYR A 72 -8.27 19.52 -14.89
C TYR A 72 -6.75 19.50 -15.07
N TYR A 73 -6.25 18.55 -15.88
CA TYR A 73 -4.83 18.40 -16.23
C TYR A 73 -3.94 18.25 -14.98
N GLN A 74 -2.64 18.53 -15.14
CA GLN A 74 -1.66 18.38 -14.06
C GLN A 74 -2.00 19.26 -12.84
N ARG A 75 -2.51 20.48 -13.06
CA ARG A 75 -2.85 21.39 -11.96
C ARG A 75 -3.91 20.78 -11.05
N GLY A 76 -4.97 20.20 -11.61
CA GLY A 76 -5.98 19.52 -10.81
C GLY A 76 -5.43 18.30 -10.08
N ALA A 77 -4.61 17.49 -10.76
CA ALA A 77 -3.99 16.31 -10.15
C ALA A 77 -3.12 16.67 -8.94
N ILE A 78 -2.32 17.74 -9.04
CA ILE A 78 -1.51 18.25 -7.92
C ILE A 78 -2.41 18.69 -6.76
N ILE A 79 -3.48 19.45 -7.03
CA ILE A 79 -4.42 19.89 -5.98
C ILE A 79 -5.05 18.68 -5.28
N GLU A 80 -5.44 17.64 -6.02
CA GLU A 80 -6.00 16.42 -5.43
C GLU A 80 -4.99 15.70 -4.53
N GLN A 81 -3.75 15.53 -5.00
CA GLN A 81 -2.67 14.90 -4.25
C GLN A 81 -2.37 15.62 -2.94
N LEU A 82 -2.42 16.96 -2.95
CA LEU A 82 -2.07 17.79 -1.79
C LEU A 82 -3.15 17.80 -0.68
N LYS A 83 -4.38 17.32 -0.92
CA LYS A 83 -5.46 17.36 0.08
C LYS A 83 -5.12 16.61 1.37
N ASP A 84 -4.52 15.43 1.22
CA ASP A 84 -4.17 14.53 2.33
C ASP A 84 -2.64 14.42 2.53
N ASP A 85 -1.87 15.39 2.01
CA ASP A 85 -0.41 15.36 2.10
C ASP A 85 0.04 15.74 3.52
N ASN A 86 0.51 14.74 4.27
CA ASN A 86 1.01 14.93 5.63
C ASN A 86 2.20 15.89 5.70
N GLY A 87 3.06 15.89 4.67
CA GLY A 87 4.22 16.78 4.59
C GLY A 87 3.81 18.24 4.45
N LEU A 88 2.83 18.52 3.58
CA LEU A 88 2.25 19.84 3.42
C LEU A 88 1.56 20.30 4.70
N GLN A 89 0.78 19.43 5.35
CA GLN A 89 0.11 19.75 6.62
C GLN A 89 1.13 20.12 7.71
N GLU A 90 2.20 19.35 7.86
CA GLU A 90 3.25 19.66 8.83
C GLU A 90 4.03 20.92 8.43
N ALA A 91 4.31 21.13 7.15
CA ALA A 91 4.96 22.35 6.67
C ALA A 91 4.14 23.60 7.03
N VAL A 92 2.82 23.57 6.81
CA VAL A 92 1.92 24.66 7.18
C VAL A 92 1.95 24.90 8.69
N LYS A 93 1.91 23.85 9.52
CA LYS A 93 1.99 23.98 10.99
C LYS A 93 3.31 24.60 11.45
N VAL A 94 4.44 24.18 10.87
CA VAL A 94 5.77 24.70 11.21
C VAL A 94 5.88 26.17 10.79
N LEU A 95 5.49 26.52 9.57
CA LEU A 95 5.56 27.89 9.05
C LEU A 95 4.64 28.86 9.81
N ALA A 96 3.49 28.38 10.29
CA ALA A 96 2.59 29.15 11.14
C ALA A 96 3.16 29.38 12.56
N ASN A 97 4.09 28.54 13.02
CA ASN A 97 4.75 28.68 14.31
C ASN A 97 6.14 29.30 14.16
N GLN A 98 6.21 30.63 14.21
CA GLN A 98 7.44 31.41 14.12
C GLN A 98 8.53 30.99 15.12
N GLY A 99 8.15 30.55 16.33
CA GLY A 99 9.10 30.08 17.35
C GLY A 99 9.77 28.78 16.93
N LYS A 100 8.95 27.76 16.61
CA LYS A 100 9.42 26.45 16.12
C LYS A 100 10.23 26.57 14.82
N TYR A 101 9.78 27.44 13.90
CA TYR A 101 10.49 27.71 12.65
C TYR A 101 11.88 28.29 12.89
N LYS A 102 11.99 29.33 13.73
CA LYS A 102 13.28 29.94 14.06
C LYS A 102 14.21 28.97 14.79
N GLU A 103 13.68 28.18 15.72
CA GLU A 103 14.43 27.13 16.42
C GLU A 103 15.04 26.12 15.44
N MET A 104 14.27 25.64 14.46
CA MET A 104 14.75 24.71 13.43
C MET A 104 15.86 25.29 12.55
N LEU A 105 15.85 26.61 12.34
CA LEU A 105 16.84 27.30 11.50
C LEU A 105 18.07 27.77 12.28
N THR A 106 18.06 27.68 13.62
CA THR A 106 19.24 27.97 14.44
C THR A 106 20.13 26.75 14.57
N VAL A 107 21.44 26.96 14.44
CA VAL A 107 22.44 25.90 14.66
C VAL A 107 22.36 25.45 16.12
N ALA A 108 22.22 24.15 16.36
CA ALA A 108 22.26 23.59 17.71
C ALA A 108 23.56 24.05 18.39
N ALA A 109 23.44 24.81 19.48
CA ALA A 109 24.60 25.25 20.24
C ALA A 109 25.39 24.01 20.66
N LYS A 110 26.63 23.89 20.16
CA LYS A 110 27.57 22.86 20.60
C LYS A 110 27.66 22.95 22.13
N LYS A 111 27.27 21.86 22.81
CA LYS A 111 27.64 21.65 24.21
C LYS A 111 29.15 21.45 24.33
#